data_AF-A0AA36FA74-F1
#
_entry.id   AF-A0AA36FA74-F1
#
_cell.length_a   1.000
_cell.length_b   1.000
_cell.length_c   1.000
_cell.angle_alpha   90.00
_cell.angle_beta   90.00
_cell.angle_gamma   90.00
#
_symmetry.space_group_name_H-M   'P 1'
#
loop_
_entity.id
_entity.type
_entity.pdbx_description
1 polymer ?
#
loop_
_entity_poly.entity_id
_entity_poly.type
_entity_poly.pdbx_seq_one_letter_code
_entity_poly.pdbx_strand_id
1 'polypeptide(L)'
;MTEFVHLFENFDKRLVQQIYKEKDEAEKHRNYEYSASVKIQSWYRGARSRFYLRFMNNAAITIQKHWKGYMARIYYQKSTWDFFLKMCIEHYIAMATKIQKTWRGYQSRKKKFDYYKRKCYLENVCRKNEIVLAKLDKFAKETKEIEEIIARQLKEMMSGQKAFQYNCVQGINSFPGININTTCRKSKQTEIYHSLYDLKQGTLQISTDNGCQLIPPKTLPPLPQKPQGPFLDPANVQLQRYKPLKPTLRVETSFDSLEKARKELKMEEWAKRLHDDNFISAKNYPTKYQPLLHTKSEYGHRPYGMKYFRETNHKLFISDKDFKSCISNSSYA
;
A
#
# COMPACT_ATOMS: atom_id res chain seq x y z
N MET A 1 40.94 108.46 -26.40
CA MET A 1 41.78 107.73 -27.40
C MET A 1 43.26 108.11 -27.31
N THR A 2 43.61 109.35 -26.97
CA THR A 2 45.00 109.82 -26.83
C THR A 2 45.75 109.25 -25.63
N GLU A 3 45.11 109.05 -24.48
CA GLU A 3 45.75 108.43 -23.29
C GLU A 3 46.18 106.97 -23.51
N PHE A 4 45.41 106.21 -24.28
CA PHE A 4 45.71 104.80 -24.57
C PHE A 4 46.93 104.66 -25.50
N VAL A 5 47.15 105.66 -26.37
CA VAL A 5 48.31 105.72 -27.28
C VAL A 5 49.59 106.05 -26.51
N HIS A 6 49.54 107.01 -25.57
CA HIS A 6 50.68 107.33 -24.71
C HIS A 6 51.07 106.20 -23.75
N LEU A 7 50.10 105.39 -23.30
CA LEU A 7 50.39 104.19 -22.51
C LEU A 7 51.20 103.19 -23.34
N PHE A 8 50.84 102.98 -24.60
CA PHE A 8 51.54 102.08 -25.52
C PHE A 8 52.94 102.58 -25.92
N GLU A 9 53.15 103.89 -25.98
CA GLU A 9 54.47 104.49 -26.26
C GLU A 9 55.47 104.30 -25.11
N ASN A 10 54.99 104.23 -23.86
CA ASN A 10 55.80 104.00 -22.65
C ASN A 10 55.92 102.53 -22.25
N PHE A 11 55.29 101.61 -22.97
CA PHE A 11 55.40 100.17 -22.69
C PHE A 11 56.74 99.63 -23.16
N ASP A 12 57.42 98.87 -22.30
CA ASP A 12 58.68 98.21 -22.64
C ASP A 12 58.47 97.32 -23.87
N LYS A 13 59.09 97.70 -24.98
CA LYS A 13 58.99 96.98 -26.27
C LYS A 13 59.39 95.51 -26.12
N ARG A 14 60.25 95.18 -25.15
CA ARG A 14 60.65 93.80 -24.83
C ARG A 14 59.49 93.00 -24.23
N LEU A 15 58.73 93.60 -23.32
CA LEU A 15 57.56 92.97 -22.70
C LEU A 15 56.48 92.68 -23.73
N VAL A 16 56.21 93.64 -24.62
CA VAL A 16 55.24 93.46 -25.72
C VAL A 16 55.66 92.29 -26.62
N GLN A 17 56.93 92.22 -27.02
CA GLN A 17 57.46 91.11 -27.82
C GLN A 17 57.40 89.76 -27.10
N GLN A 18 57.65 89.74 -25.79
CA GLN A 18 57.54 88.53 -24.99
C GLN A 18 56.10 88.02 -24.93
N ILE A 19 55.13 88.90 -24.70
CA ILE A 19 53.70 88.55 -24.68
C ILE A 19 53.26 87.95 -26.03
N TYR A 20 53.69 88.54 -27.16
CA TYR A 20 53.37 87.98 -28.47
C TYR A 20 54.01 86.61 -28.71
N LYS A 21 55.26 86.39 -28.26
CA LYS A 21 55.91 85.07 -28.32
C LYS A 21 55.16 84.02 -27.50
N GLU A 22 54.82 84.34 -26.26
CA GLU A 22 54.06 83.45 -25.38
C GLU A 22 52.66 83.16 -25.94
N LYS A 23 51.99 84.16 -26.52
CA LYS A 23 50.71 84.00 -27.20
C LYS A 23 50.83 83.04 -28.40
N ASP A 24 51.85 83.20 -29.22
CA ASP A 24 52.05 82.36 -30.40
C ASP A 24 52.49 80.93 -30.03
N GLU A 25 53.26 80.76 -28.95
CA GLU A 25 53.56 79.45 -28.37
C GLU A 25 52.30 78.76 -27.82
N ALA A 26 51.46 79.49 -27.08
CA ALA A 26 50.18 78.99 -26.59
C ALA A 26 49.25 78.58 -27.74
N GLU A 27 49.17 79.38 -28.81
CA GLU A 27 48.31 79.06 -29.97
C GLU A 27 48.82 77.81 -30.72
N LYS A 28 50.14 77.59 -30.80
CA LYS A 28 50.72 76.36 -31.37
C LYS A 28 50.28 75.11 -30.60
N HIS A 29 50.19 75.18 -29.28
CA HIS A 29 49.85 74.03 -28.43
C HIS A 29 48.35 73.87 -28.13
N ARG A 30 47.54 74.93 -28.36
CA ARG A 30 46.11 74.98 -28.05
C ARG A 30 45.32 73.74 -28.49
N ASN A 31 45.47 73.33 -29.75
CA ASN A 31 44.72 72.18 -30.29
C ASN A 31 45.15 70.85 -29.67
N TYR A 32 46.44 70.71 -29.35
CA TYR A 32 46.99 69.52 -28.70
C TYR A 32 46.47 69.40 -27.27
N GLU A 33 46.57 70.48 -26.49
CA GLU A 33 46.09 70.52 -25.10
C GLU A 33 44.57 70.33 -25.01
N TYR A 34 43.81 70.96 -25.91
CA TYR A 34 42.37 70.74 -26.02
C TYR A 34 42.04 69.27 -26.30
N SER A 35 42.71 68.67 -27.29
CA SER A 35 42.48 67.26 -27.65
C SER A 35 42.84 66.31 -26.51
N ALA A 36 43.95 66.55 -25.82
CA ALA A 36 44.35 65.79 -24.64
C ALA A 36 43.31 65.93 -23.50
N SER A 37 42.84 67.14 -23.25
CA SER A 37 41.80 67.42 -22.25
C SER A 37 40.49 66.69 -22.56
N VAL A 38 40.02 66.72 -23.81
CA VAL A 38 38.82 66.00 -24.25
C VAL A 38 38.98 64.48 -24.06
N LYS A 39 40.16 63.92 -24.36
CA LYS A 39 40.46 62.50 -24.12
C LYS A 39 40.38 62.13 -22.64
N ILE A 40 40.98 62.94 -21.76
CA ILE A 40 40.93 62.70 -20.31
C ILE A 40 39.50 62.80 -19.78
N GLN A 41 38.76 63.84 -20.19
CA GLN A 41 37.38 64.05 -19.75
C GLN A 41 36.45 62.93 -20.22
N SER A 42 36.52 62.54 -21.51
CA SER A 42 35.71 61.45 -22.05
C SER A 42 36.03 60.11 -21.38
N TRP A 43 37.32 59.82 -21.15
CA TRP A 43 37.74 58.64 -20.41
C TRP A 43 37.18 58.63 -18.98
N TYR A 44 37.30 59.74 -18.24
CA TYR A 44 36.80 59.84 -16.88
C TYR A 44 35.27 59.66 -16.79
N ARG A 45 34.51 60.32 -17.69
CA ARG A 45 33.05 60.15 -17.78
C ARG A 45 32.70 58.68 -18.02
N GLY A 46 33.40 58.02 -18.94
CA GLY A 46 33.23 56.59 -19.21
C GLY A 46 33.56 55.71 -18.00
N ALA A 47 34.69 55.97 -17.32
CA ALA A 47 35.12 55.24 -16.14
C ALA A 47 34.11 55.36 -15.00
N ARG A 48 33.62 56.57 -14.72
CA ARG A 48 32.59 56.84 -13.70
C ARG A 48 31.30 56.06 -13.98
N SER A 49 30.80 56.11 -15.22
CA SER A 49 29.58 55.37 -15.59
C SER A 49 29.74 53.86 -15.45
N ARG A 50 30.88 53.30 -15.89
CA ARG A 50 31.14 51.86 -15.74
C ARG A 50 31.28 51.44 -14.29
N PHE A 51 31.94 52.26 -13.46
CA PHE A 51 32.04 52.00 -12.02
C PHE A 51 30.66 51.94 -11.37
N TYR A 52 29.79 52.90 -11.68
CA TYR A 52 28.42 52.94 -11.17
C TYR A 52 27.59 51.73 -11.61
N LEU A 53 27.67 51.34 -12.88
CA LEU A 53 27.01 50.13 -13.38
C LEU A 53 27.51 48.86 -12.67
N ARG A 54 28.82 48.75 -12.45
CA ARG A 54 29.39 47.63 -11.70
C ARG A 54 28.90 47.61 -10.25
N PHE A 55 28.83 48.76 -9.60
CA PHE A 55 28.27 48.88 -8.25
C PHE A 55 26.81 48.40 -8.21
N MET A 56 25.97 48.86 -9.13
CA MET A 56 24.57 48.45 -9.23
C MET A 56 24.41 46.95 -9.49
N ASN A 57 25.19 46.40 -10.42
CA ASN A 57 25.19 44.96 -10.71
C ASN A 57 25.62 44.14 -9.48
N ASN A 58 26.65 44.58 -8.75
CA ASN A 58 27.09 43.90 -7.54
C ASN A 58 26.02 43.93 -6.44
N ALA A 59 25.34 45.07 -6.28
CA ALA A 59 24.22 45.19 -5.35
C ALA A 59 23.07 44.23 -5.74
N ALA A 60 22.69 44.21 -7.02
CA ALA A 60 21.66 43.32 -7.53
C ALA A 60 22.02 41.83 -7.34
N ILE A 61 23.25 41.43 -7.68
CA ILE A 61 23.75 40.06 -7.48
C ILE A 61 23.73 39.69 -5.99
N THR A 62 24.09 40.63 -5.11
CA THR A 62 24.07 40.39 -3.66
C THR A 62 22.65 40.09 -3.18
N ILE A 63 21.67 40.90 -3.57
CA ILE A 63 20.26 40.68 -3.23
C ILE A 63 19.79 39.33 -3.78
N GLN A 64 20.04 39.06 -5.07
CA GLN A 64 19.64 37.82 -5.73
C GLN A 64 20.26 36.57 -5.09
N LYS A 65 21.56 36.62 -4.73
CA LYS A 65 22.26 35.51 -4.08
C LYS A 65 21.63 35.19 -2.72
N HIS A 66 21.34 36.21 -1.92
CA HIS A 66 20.70 36.01 -0.62
C HIS A 66 19.28 35.48 -0.76
N TRP A 67 18.50 36.00 -1.71
CA TRP A 67 17.15 35.52 -1.99
C TRP A 67 17.12 34.06 -2.45
N LYS A 68 17.96 33.70 -3.42
CA LYS A 68 18.11 32.31 -3.90
C LYS A 68 18.52 31.38 -2.75
N GLY A 69 19.44 31.81 -1.90
CA GLY A 69 19.85 31.07 -0.70
C GLY A 69 18.71 30.90 0.31
N TYR A 70 17.92 31.94 0.56
CA TYR A 70 16.74 31.88 1.44
C TYR A 70 15.70 30.88 0.91
N MET A 71 15.34 30.98 -0.38
CA MET A 71 14.43 30.04 -1.04
C MET A 71 14.93 28.60 -0.97
N ALA A 72 16.21 28.37 -1.28
CA ALA A 72 16.81 27.03 -1.21
C ALA A 72 16.70 26.40 0.19
N ARG A 73 16.90 27.20 1.26
CA ARG A 73 16.76 26.72 2.64
C ARG A 73 15.31 26.34 2.97
N ILE A 74 14.32 27.11 2.52
CA ILE A 74 12.90 26.77 2.70
C ILE A 74 12.59 25.43 2.01
N TYR A 75 13.00 25.27 0.75
CA TYR A 75 12.77 24.03 0.01
C TYR A 75 13.46 22.84 0.67
N TYR A 76 14.70 23.02 1.14
CA TYR A 76 15.43 21.98 1.86
C TYR A 76 14.73 21.58 3.16
N GLN A 77 14.26 22.56 3.95
CA GLN A 77 13.52 22.29 5.18
C GLN A 77 12.22 21.51 4.89
N LYS A 78 11.48 21.89 3.84
CA LYS A 78 10.28 21.16 3.44
C LYS A 78 10.62 19.72 3.01
N SER A 79 11.61 19.56 2.13
CA SER A 79 12.03 18.26 1.62
C SER A 79 12.51 17.31 2.73
N THR A 80 13.28 17.83 3.69
CA THR A 80 13.74 17.06 4.86
C THR A 80 12.58 16.64 5.76
N TRP A 81 11.61 17.53 5.98
CA TRP A 81 10.41 17.22 6.74
C TRP A 81 9.54 16.15 6.03
N ASP A 82 9.31 16.30 4.73
CA ASP A 82 8.55 15.35 3.92
C ASP A 82 9.22 13.96 3.94
N PHE A 83 10.55 13.91 3.82
CA PHE A 83 11.32 12.67 3.93
C PHE A 83 11.19 12.02 5.31
N PHE A 84 11.32 12.80 6.37
CA PHE A 84 11.15 12.32 7.75
C PHE A 84 9.75 11.76 7.98
N LEU A 85 8.71 12.49 7.58
CA LEU A 85 7.32 12.04 7.70
C LEU A 85 7.09 10.73 6.94
N LYS A 86 7.60 10.64 5.71
CA LYS A 86 7.52 9.41 4.91
C LYS A 86 8.14 8.23 5.65
N MET A 87 9.35 8.39 6.18
CA MET A 87 10.05 7.36 6.95
C MET A 87 9.23 6.93 8.18
N CYS A 88 8.65 7.87 8.93
CA CYS A 88 7.79 7.56 10.08
C CYS A 88 6.54 6.79 9.68
N ILE A 89 5.83 7.23 8.63
CA ILE A 89 4.62 6.58 8.14
C ILE A 89 4.93 5.15 7.69
N GLU A 90 6.00 4.96 6.90
CA GLU A 90 6.43 3.65 6.43
C GLU A 90 6.77 2.71 7.59
N HIS A 91 7.42 3.22 8.64
CA HIS A 91 7.69 2.45 9.85
C HIS A 91 6.40 1.95 10.52
N TYR A 92 5.42 2.82 10.73
CA TYR A 92 4.15 2.44 11.36
C TYR A 92 3.32 1.50 10.48
N ILE A 93 3.32 1.69 9.15
CA ILE A 93 2.70 0.75 8.22
C ILE A 93 3.36 -0.63 8.32
N ALA A 94 4.70 -0.70 8.38
CA ALA A 94 5.42 -1.95 8.57
C ALA A 94 5.09 -2.63 9.91
N MET A 95 4.88 -1.86 10.98
CA MET A 95 4.44 -2.42 12.26
C MET A 95 2.97 -2.90 12.20
N ALA A 96 2.09 -2.11 11.59
CA ALA A 96 0.68 -2.44 11.44
C ALA A 96 0.50 -3.74 10.64
N THR A 97 1.22 -3.91 9.52
CA THR A 97 1.20 -5.14 8.73
C THR A 97 1.66 -6.36 9.53
N LYS A 98 2.66 -6.23 10.42
CA LYS A 98 3.09 -7.31 11.33
C LYS A 98 1.99 -7.68 12.33
N ILE A 99 1.29 -6.71 12.89
CA ILE A 99 0.16 -6.98 13.81
C ILE A 99 -0.98 -7.65 13.04
N GLN A 100 -1.36 -7.08 11.88
CA GLN A 100 -2.45 -7.57 11.05
C GLN A 100 -2.21 -9.01 10.55
N LYS A 101 -0.99 -9.35 10.10
CA LYS A 101 -0.69 -10.72 9.64
C LYS A 101 -0.82 -11.74 10.77
N THR A 102 -0.32 -11.39 11.96
CA THR A 102 -0.39 -12.26 13.15
C THR A 102 -1.84 -12.46 13.58
N TRP A 103 -2.63 -11.39 13.60
CA TRP A 103 -4.07 -11.45 13.90
C TRP A 103 -4.84 -12.29 12.89
N ARG A 104 -4.64 -12.07 11.58
CA ARG A 104 -5.27 -12.88 10.53
C ARG A 104 -4.93 -14.36 10.68
N GLY A 105 -3.68 -14.68 11.02
CA GLY A 105 -3.25 -16.05 11.32
C GLY A 105 -3.94 -16.64 12.54
N TYR A 106 -3.99 -15.90 13.65
CA TYR A 106 -4.71 -16.32 14.87
C TYR A 106 -6.20 -16.57 14.58
N GLN A 107 -6.86 -15.63 13.92
CA GLN A 107 -8.28 -15.72 13.61
C GLN A 107 -8.59 -16.92 12.71
N SER A 108 -7.74 -17.19 11.72
CA SER A 108 -7.87 -18.38 10.87
C SER A 108 -7.82 -19.67 11.69
N ARG A 109 -6.81 -19.82 12.55
CA ARG A 109 -6.64 -21.01 13.43
C ARG A 109 -7.76 -21.16 14.46
N LYS A 110 -8.36 -20.06 14.91
CA LYS A 110 -9.42 -20.09 15.92
C LYS A 110 -10.81 -20.36 15.35
N LYS A 111 -11.11 -19.82 14.16
CA LYS A 111 -12.49 -19.79 13.62
C LYS A 111 -12.70 -20.55 12.32
N LYS A 112 -11.65 -20.70 11.49
CA LYS A 112 -11.79 -21.34 10.17
C LYS A 112 -11.23 -22.77 10.15
N PHE A 113 -10.04 -22.99 10.70
CA PHE A 113 -9.33 -24.26 10.57
C PHE A 113 -8.67 -24.69 11.88
N ASP A 114 -9.14 -25.81 12.42
CA ASP A 114 -8.57 -26.47 13.60
C ASP A 114 -7.83 -27.74 13.18
N TYR A 115 -6.50 -27.66 13.20
CA TYR A 115 -5.61 -28.75 12.76
C TYR A 115 -5.83 -30.03 13.58
N TYR A 116 -5.92 -29.93 14.90
CA TYR A 116 -6.00 -31.10 15.77
C TYR A 116 -7.33 -31.83 15.60
N LYS A 117 -8.43 -31.08 15.46
CA LYS A 117 -9.74 -31.68 15.12
C LYS A 117 -9.71 -32.35 13.77
N ARG A 118 -9.11 -31.71 12.76
CA ARG A 118 -9.00 -32.31 11.42
C ARG A 118 -8.14 -33.58 11.43
N LYS A 119 -7.02 -33.57 12.16
CA LYS A 119 -6.13 -34.73 12.31
C LYS A 119 -6.87 -35.90 12.97
N CYS A 120 -7.52 -35.67 14.11
CA CYS A 120 -8.30 -36.69 14.81
C CYS A 120 -9.45 -37.25 13.94
N TYR A 121 -10.12 -36.39 13.17
CA TYR A 121 -11.12 -36.85 12.21
C TYR A 121 -10.54 -37.79 11.16
N LEU A 122 -9.41 -37.42 10.55
CA LEU A 122 -8.75 -38.24 9.53
C LEU A 122 -8.25 -39.58 10.10
N GLU A 123 -7.66 -39.59 11.28
CA GLU A 123 -7.26 -40.83 11.97
C GLU A 123 -8.45 -41.74 12.23
N ASN A 124 -9.58 -41.18 12.67
CA ASN A 124 -10.82 -41.94 12.84
C ASN A 124 -11.37 -42.50 11.53
N VAL A 125 -11.25 -41.75 10.42
CA VAL A 125 -11.64 -42.23 9.09
C VAL A 125 -10.74 -43.40 8.67
N CYS A 126 -9.42 -43.30 8.85
CA CYS A 126 -8.48 -44.39 8.56
C CYS A 126 -8.82 -45.65 9.35
N ARG A 127 -9.01 -45.52 10.68
CA ARG A 127 -9.39 -46.65 11.54
C ARG A 127 -10.71 -47.29 11.11
N LYS A 128 -11.70 -46.50 10.71
CA LYS A 128 -12.98 -47.05 10.19
C LYS A 128 -12.76 -47.79 8.88
N ASN A 129 -11.95 -47.25 7.98
CA ASN A 129 -11.61 -47.90 6.72
C ASN A 129 -10.90 -49.24 6.96
N GLU A 130 -9.94 -49.30 7.89
CA GLU A 130 -9.28 -50.55 8.29
C GLU A 130 -10.27 -51.61 8.77
N ILE A 131 -11.25 -51.22 9.60
CA ILE A 131 -12.30 -52.14 10.06
C ILE A 131 -13.15 -52.64 8.89
N VAL A 132 -13.50 -51.77 7.94
CA VAL A 132 -14.28 -52.14 6.76
C VAL A 132 -13.48 -53.11 5.88
N LEU A 133 -12.20 -52.82 5.63
CA LEU A 133 -11.31 -53.71 4.87
C LEU A 133 -11.20 -55.09 5.54
N ALA A 134 -10.98 -55.14 6.85
CA ALA A 134 -10.93 -56.41 7.58
C ALA A 134 -12.25 -57.19 7.52
N LYS A 135 -13.40 -56.51 7.49
CA LYS A 135 -14.71 -57.16 7.28
C LYS A 135 -14.83 -57.71 5.86
N LEU A 136 -14.44 -56.92 4.85
CA LEU A 136 -14.46 -57.36 3.45
C LEU A 136 -13.56 -58.57 3.23
N ASP A 137 -12.38 -58.60 3.86
CA ASP A 137 -11.48 -59.75 3.80
C ASP A 137 -12.09 -61.00 4.44
N LYS A 138 -12.81 -60.86 5.57
CA LYS A 138 -13.55 -61.97 6.19
C LYS A 138 -14.65 -62.48 5.29
N PHE A 139 -15.50 -61.59 4.77
CA PHE A 139 -16.56 -61.96 3.83
C PHE A 139 -16.00 -62.65 2.58
N ALA A 140 -14.88 -62.17 2.03
CA ALA A 140 -14.25 -62.78 0.87
C ALA A 140 -13.71 -64.20 1.15
N LYS A 141 -13.27 -64.49 2.38
CA LYS A 141 -12.88 -65.85 2.79
C LYS A 141 -14.10 -66.74 2.96
N GLU A 142 -15.12 -66.26 3.66
CA GLU A 142 -16.38 -66.98 3.86
C GLU A 142 -17.04 -67.34 2.52
N THR A 143 -17.07 -66.40 1.55
CA THR A 143 -17.60 -66.68 0.21
C THR A 143 -16.79 -67.72 -0.54
N LYS A 144 -15.45 -67.68 -0.46
CA LYS A 144 -14.59 -68.70 -1.08
C LYS A 144 -14.79 -70.07 -0.45
N GLU A 145 -14.89 -70.16 0.88
CA GLU A 145 -15.16 -71.41 1.58
C GLU A 145 -16.52 -72.01 1.16
N ILE A 146 -17.56 -71.17 1.05
CA ILE A 146 -18.87 -71.58 0.56
C ILE A 146 -18.79 -72.05 -0.89
N GLU A 147 -18.10 -71.31 -1.77
CA GLU A 147 -17.87 -71.70 -3.17
C GLU A 147 -17.14 -73.05 -3.28
N GLU A 148 -16.11 -73.28 -2.45
CA GLU A 148 -15.37 -74.54 -2.38
C GLU A 148 -16.22 -75.71 -1.86
N ILE A 149 -17.11 -75.46 -0.88
CA ILE A 149 -18.08 -76.45 -0.40
C ILE A 149 -19.06 -76.81 -1.52
N ILE A 150 -19.64 -75.82 -2.21
CA ILE A 150 -20.56 -76.03 -3.33
C ILE A 150 -19.86 -76.78 -4.46
N ALA A 151 -18.62 -76.41 -4.81
CA ALA A 151 -17.83 -77.08 -5.84
C ALA A 151 -17.53 -78.55 -5.49
N ARG A 152 -17.23 -78.85 -4.22
CA ARG A 152 -17.08 -80.23 -3.72
C ARG A 152 -18.37 -81.02 -3.85
N GLN A 153 -19.49 -80.47 -3.38
CA GLN A 153 -20.80 -81.11 -3.48
C GLN A 153 -21.20 -81.39 -4.93
N LEU A 154 -20.96 -80.43 -5.84
CA LEU A 154 -21.20 -80.62 -7.28
C LEU A 154 -20.30 -81.71 -7.86
N LYS A 155 -19.02 -81.76 -7.47
CA LYS A 155 -18.08 -82.81 -7.93
C LYS A 155 -18.50 -84.20 -7.43
N GLU A 156 -18.94 -84.30 -6.18
CA GLU A 156 -19.49 -85.54 -5.61
C GLU A 156 -20.78 -85.96 -6.32
N MET A 157 -21.73 -85.04 -6.56
CA MET A 157 -22.95 -85.31 -7.33
C MET A 157 -22.64 -85.78 -8.76
N MET A 158 -21.71 -85.11 -9.44
CA MET A 158 -21.26 -85.49 -10.79
C MET A 158 -20.52 -86.84 -10.81
N SER A 159 -19.73 -87.14 -9.77
CA SER A 159 -19.09 -88.44 -9.60
C SER A 159 -20.11 -89.54 -9.30
N GLY A 160 -21.11 -89.27 -8.47
CA GLY A 160 -22.23 -90.16 -8.20
C GLY A 160 -23.06 -90.42 -9.45
N GLN A 161 -23.34 -89.39 -10.26
CA GLN A 161 -23.98 -89.53 -11.57
C GLN A 161 -23.13 -90.37 -12.54
N LYS A 162 -21.81 -90.14 -12.62
CA LYS A 162 -20.91 -90.98 -13.43
C LYS A 162 -20.89 -92.43 -12.93
N ALA A 163 -20.78 -92.67 -11.62
CA ALA A 163 -20.80 -94.01 -11.03
C ALA A 163 -22.13 -94.72 -11.28
N PHE A 164 -23.25 -94.01 -11.19
CA PHE A 164 -24.57 -94.51 -11.61
C PHE A 164 -24.57 -94.85 -13.11
N GLN A 165 -24.07 -93.96 -13.97
CA GLN A 165 -23.96 -94.21 -15.40
C GLN A 165 -23.07 -95.42 -15.75
N TYR A 166 -21.94 -95.63 -15.06
CA TYR A 166 -21.06 -96.78 -15.28
C TYR A 166 -21.64 -98.09 -14.68
N ASN A 167 -22.31 -98.04 -13.53
CA ASN A 167 -22.99 -99.21 -12.93
C ASN A 167 -24.24 -99.63 -13.71
N CYS A 168 -24.97 -98.69 -14.31
CA CYS A 168 -26.14 -99.00 -15.14
C CYS A 168 -25.80 -99.57 -16.53
N VAL A 169 -24.52 -99.79 -16.87
CA VAL A 169 -24.11 -100.41 -18.15
C VAL A 169 -23.76 -101.90 -18.00
N GLN A 170 -23.80 -102.45 -16.79
CA GLN A 170 -23.73 -103.90 -16.56
C GLN A 170 -25.05 -104.43 -15.99
N GLY A 171 -26.10 -104.38 -16.82
CA GLY A 171 -27.37 -104.99 -16.45
C GLY A 171 -28.50 -104.60 -17.38
N ILE A 172 -28.89 -105.55 -18.22
CA ILE A 172 -30.18 -105.66 -18.91
C ILE A 172 -30.23 -105.01 -20.30
N ASN A 173 -29.91 -105.88 -21.28
CA ASN A 173 -30.60 -105.93 -22.57
C ASN A 173 -32.11 -105.90 -22.34
N SER A 174 -32.81 -104.86 -22.81
CA SER A 174 -34.08 -104.94 -23.57
C SER A 174 -34.83 -103.61 -23.59
N PHE A 175 -35.58 -103.42 -24.69
CA PHE A 175 -36.59 -102.41 -25.01
C PHE A 175 -36.18 -101.18 -25.86
N PRO A 176 -36.51 -101.22 -27.17
CA PRO A 176 -36.60 -100.04 -28.02
C PRO A 176 -37.99 -99.41 -27.88
N GLY A 177 -38.03 -98.09 -27.73
CA GLY A 177 -39.26 -97.30 -27.83
C GLY A 177 -39.70 -96.71 -26.50
N ILE A 178 -39.45 -95.42 -26.32
CA ILE A 178 -40.45 -94.38 -26.08
C ILE A 178 -39.70 -93.05 -25.95
N ASN A 179 -40.02 -92.14 -26.86
CA ASN A 179 -39.61 -90.75 -26.86
C ASN A 179 -40.41 -90.01 -25.78
N ILE A 180 -39.72 -89.44 -24.78
CA ILE A 180 -40.32 -88.41 -23.93
C ILE A 180 -39.33 -87.25 -23.79
N ASN A 181 -39.45 -86.32 -24.73
CA ASN A 181 -39.10 -84.93 -24.48
C ASN A 181 -39.78 -84.47 -23.18
N THR A 182 -38.99 -84.12 -22.17
CA THR A 182 -39.44 -83.28 -21.06
C THR A 182 -38.50 -82.10 -20.93
N THR A 183 -38.89 -81.04 -21.63
CA THR A 183 -38.78 -79.63 -21.26
C THR A 183 -38.17 -79.35 -19.87
N CYS A 184 -36.89 -78.99 -19.86
CA CYS A 184 -36.36 -78.09 -18.83
C CYS A 184 -35.88 -76.80 -19.50
N ARG A 185 -36.65 -75.75 -19.24
CA ARG A 185 -36.54 -74.39 -19.76
C ARG A 185 -35.18 -73.81 -19.37
N LYS A 186 -34.31 -73.52 -20.34
CA LYS A 186 -33.13 -72.66 -20.12
C LYS A 186 -33.65 -71.24 -19.84
N SER A 187 -33.68 -70.83 -18.57
CA SER A 187 -33.81 -69.41 -18.22
C SER A 187 -32.55 -68.70 -18.69
N LYS A 188 -32.71 -67.79 -19.66
CA LYS A 188 -31.65 -66.93 -20.14
C LYS A 188 -31.13 -66.08 -18.98
N GLN A 189 -29.81 -66.07 -18.85
CA GLN A 189 -29.04 -65.11 -18.09
C GLN A 189 -29.51 -63.69 -18.40
N THR A 190 -29.59 -62.90 -17.33
CA THR A 190 -29.79 -61.47 -17.30
C THR A 190 -28.67 -60.75 -18.06
N GLU A 191 -28.91 -60.39 -19.31
CA GLU A 191 -28.29 -59.22 -19.94
C GLU A 191 -29.10 -57.99 -19.54
N ILE A 192 -28.68 -57.31 -18.47
CA ILE A 192 -29.11 -55.95 -18.16
C ILE A 192 -27.83 -55.13 -18.04
N TYR A 193 -27.28 -54.74 -19.19
CA TYR A 193 -26.37 -53.61 -19.31
C TYR A 193 -26.73 -52.82 -20.56
N HIS A 194 -26.76 -51.50 -20.39
CA HIS A 194 -26.93 -50.43 -21.38
C HIS A 194 -28.37 -49.96 -21.70
N SER A 195 -28.97 -49.26 -20.74
CA SER A 195 -29.83 -48.10 -21.04
C SER A 195 -29.02 -46.85 -20.69
N LEU A 196 -28.43 -46.23 -21.70
CA LEU A 196 -27.86 -44.89 -21.60
C LEU A 196 -29.02 -43.92 -21.48
N TYR A 197 -29.11 -43.23 -20.34
CA TYR A 197 -29.97 -42.08 -20.20
C TYR A 197 -29.37 -40.93 -21.03
N ASP A 198 -30.06 -40.59 -22.12
CA ASP A 198 -29.83 -39.38 -22.88
C ASP A 198 -30.07 -38.14 -22.00
N LEU A 199 -28.97 -37.47 -21.62
CA LEU A 199 -28.99 -36.12 -21.10
C LEU A 199 -29.30 -35.16 -22.25
N LYS A 200 -30.58 -34.79 -22.39
CA LYS A 200 -30.97 -33.61 -23.17
C LYS A 200 -30.27 -32.38 -22.58
N GLN A 201 -29.29 -31.85 -23.32
CA GLN A 201 -28.67 -30.57 -23.05
C GLN A 201 -29.73 -29.48 -23.21
N GLY A 202 -30.14 -28.88 -22.09
CA GLY A 202 -30.91 -27.65 -22.09
C GLY A 202 -30.03 -26.51 -22.59
N THR A 203 -30.25 -26.09 -23.83
CA THR A 203 -29.65 -24.91 -24.43
C THR A 203 -30.11 -23.67 -23.64
N LEU A 204 -29.20 -23.05 -22.89
CA LEU A 204 -29.36 -21.68 -22.42
C LEU A 204 -29.33 -20.77 -23.64
N GLN A 205 -30.51 -20.34 -24.11
CA GLN A 205 -30.60 -19.22 -25.02
C GLN A 205 -30.31 -17.95 -24.23
N ILE A 206 -29.09 -17.45 -24.35
CA ILE A 206 -28.75 -16.07 -24.01
C ILE A 206 -29.22 -15.25 -25.21
N SER A 207 -30.41 -14.66 -25.10
CA SER A 207 -30.81 -13.56 -25.96
C SER A 207 -29.96 -12.34 -25.58
N THR A 208 -28.88 -12.12 -26.31
CA THR A 208 -28.34 -10.77 -26.47
C THR A 208 -29.32 -10.05 -27.38
N ASP A 209 -30.08 -9.10 -26.85
CA ASP A 209 -30.33 -7.82 -27.50
C ASP A 209 -31.16 -6.88 -26.62
N ASN A 210 -30.75 -5.61 -26.70
CA ASN A 210 -31.49 -4.39 -26.37
C ASN A 210 -31.43 -3.88 -24.91
N GLY A 211 -30.71 -2.77 -24.77
CA GLY A 211 -30.68 -1.93 -23.59
C GLY A 211 -32.08 -1.52 -23.15
N CYS A 212 -32.52 -2.11 -22.04
CA CYS A 212 -33.70 -1.67 -21.34
C CYS A 212 -33.28 -0.67 -20.26
N GLN A 213 -33.67 0.59 -20.43
CA GLN A 213 -33.80 1.49 -19.29
C GLN A 213 -34.83 0.88 -18.33
N LEU A 214 -34.34 0.27 -17.27
CA LEU A 214 -35.17 -0.22 -16.16
C LEU A 214 -35.70 1.01 -15.42
N ILE A 215 -36.85 1.52 -15.82
CA ILE A 215 -37.67 2.35 -14.92
C ILE A 215 -38.15 1.38 -13.84
N PRO A 216 -37.70 1.50 -12.57
CA PRO A 216 -38.15 0.60 -11.53
C PRO A 216 -39.66 0.79 -11.34
N PRO A 217 -40.46 -0.27 -11.21
CA PRO A 217 -41.88 -0.14 -10.92
C PRO A 217 -42.06 0.66 -9.62
N LYS A 218 -42.88 1.71 -9.64
CA LYS A 218 -43.15 2.59 -8.48
C LYS A 218 -43.71 1.83 -7.26
N THR A 219 -44.34 0.68 -7.50
CA THR A 219 -44.90 -0.21 -6.48
C THR A 219 -44.28 -1.60 -6.59
N LEU A 220 -43.71 -2.07 -5.49
CA LEU A 220 -43.14 -3.40 -5.37
C LEU A 220 -44.26 -4.47 -5.29
N PRO A 221 -44.08 -5.67 -5.88
CA PRO A 221 -45.09 -6.72 -5.86
C PRO A 221 -45.42 -7.18 -4.43
N PRO A 222 -46.65 -7.65 -4.18
CA PRO A 222 -47.05 -8.16 -2.87
C PRO A 222 -46.28 -9.44 -2.52
N LEU A 223 -45.96 -9.61 -1.24
CA LEU A 223 -45.26 -10.78 -0.73
C LEU A 223 -46.21 -11.99 -0.60
N PRO A 224 -45.73 -13.23 -0.83
CA PRO A 224 -46.50 -14.44 -0.58
C PRO A 224 -46.79 -14.63 0.92
N GLN A 225 -47.67 -15.60 1.24
CA GLN A 225 -48.03 -15.92 2.63
C GLN A 225 -46.81 -16.27 3.50
N LYS A 226 -46.93 -16.01 4.81
CA LYS A 226 -45.85 -16.17 5.78
C LYS A 226 -45.30 -17.61 5.78
N PRO A 227 -44.00 -17.82 5.50
CA PRO A 227 -43.40 -19.14 5.57
C PRO A 227 -43.28 -19.62 7.03
N GLN A 228 -43.27 -20.95 7.23
CA GLN A 228 -43.15 -21.55 8.55
C GLN A 228 -41.78 -21.23 9.18
N GLY A 229 -41.79 -20.56 10.33
CA GLY A 229 -40.60 -20.17 11.08
C GLY A 229 -40.74 -18.82 11.80
N PRO A 230 -39.68 -18.34 12.46
CA PRO A 230 -39.67 -17.06 13.18
C PRO A 230 -39.48 -15.87 12.22
N PHE A 231 -40.19 -15.87 11.09
CA PHE A 231 -40.14 -14.79 10.11
C PHE A 231 -41.13 -13.68 10.47
N LEU A 232 -40.82 -12.45 10.06
CA LEU A 232 -41.70 -11.30 10.20
C LEU A 232 -42.92 -11.43 9.29
N ASP A 233 -44.02 -10.80 9.69
CA ASP A 233 -45.27 -10.82 8.93
C ASP A 233 -45.10 -10.15 7.55
N PRO A 234 -45.63 -10.70 6.44
CA PRO A 234 -45.42 -10.17 5.09
C PRO A 234 -45.80 -8.69 4.95
N ALA A 235 -46.83 -8.22 5.67
CA ALA A 235 -47.22 -6.82 5.69
C ALA A 235 -46.13 -5.90 6.26
N ASN A 236 -45.48 -6.32 7.36
CA ASN A 236 -44.38 -5.57 7.98
C ASN A 236 -43.12 -5.56 7.10
N VAL A 237 -42.83 -6.67 6.43
CA VAL A 237 -41.72 -6.76 5.47
C VAL A 237 -41.98 -5.84 4.27
N GLN A 238 -43.23 -5.74 3.80
CA GLN A 238 -43.60 -4.81 2.72
C GLN A 238 -43.41 -3.35 3.14
N LEU A 239 -43.80 -2.96 4.37
CA LEU A 239 -43.54 -1.62 4.90
C LEU A 239 -42.05 -1.30 5.02
N GLN A 240 -41.22 -2.28 5.39
CA GLN A 240 -39.76 -2.11 5.41
C GLN A 240 -39.18 -1.88 4.02
N ARG A 241 -39.73 -2.53 2.99
CA ARG A 241 -39.30 -2.35 1.60
C ARG A 241 -39.57 -0.94 1.06
N TYR A 242 -40.63 -0.28 1.53
CA TYR A 242 -40.97 1.10 1.17
C TYR A 242 -40.30 2.16 2.05
N LYS A 243 -39.53 1.76 3.07
CA LYS A 243 -38.82 2.72 3.93
C LYS A 243 -37.76 3.46 3.10
N PRO A 244 -37.80 4.81 3.03
CA PRO A 244 -36.82 5.55 2.26
C PRO A 244 -35.41 5.28 2.82
N LEU A 245 -34.45 5.12 1.91
CA LEU A 245 -33.05 4.98 2.27
C LEU A 245 -32.63 6.21 3.07
N LYS A 246 -32.19 5.99 4.32
CA LYS A 246 -31.47 7.00 5.10
C LYS A 246 -29.98 6.73 4.91
N PRO A 247 -29.32 7.38 3.93
CA PRO A 247 -27.90 7.20 3.72
C PRO A 247 -27.13 7.43 5.03
N THR A 248 -26.07 6.65 5.25
CA THR A 248 -25.21 6.88 6.41
C THR A 248 -24.58 8.27 6.30
N LEU A 249 -24.21 8.89 7.43
CA LEU A 249 -23.58 10.22 7.46
C LEU A 249 -22.42 10.36 6.44
N ARG A 250 -21.66 9.28 6.22
CA ARG A 250 -20.55 9.24 5.22
C ARG A 250 -21.01 9.41 3.77
N VAL A 251 -22.24 9.05 3.46
CA VAL A 251 -22.86 9.17 2.13
C VAL A 251 -23.58 10.51 1.98
N GLU A 252 -24.10 11.08 3.08
CA GLU A 252 -24.71 12.42 3.09
C GLU A 252 -23.68 13.55 3.02
N THR A 253 -22.53 13.37 3.67
CA THR A 253 -21.46 14.38 3.65
C THR A 253 -20.63 14.28 2.37
N SER A 254 -20.30 15.42 1.76
CA SER A 254 -19.34 15.46 0.65
C SER A 254 -17.98 14.89 1.08
N PHE A 255 -17.24 14.36 0.10
CA PHE A 255 -15.89 13.80 0.32
C PHE A 255 -14.95 14.79 1.04
N ASP A 256 -15.06 16.08 0.70
CA ASP A 256 -14.22 17.15 1.26
C ASP A 256 -14.80 17.83 2.51
N SER A 257 -15.90 17.31 3.08
CA SER A 257 -16.60 17.93 4.22
C SER A 257 -15.67 18.19 5.42
N LEU A 258 -14.79 17.25 5.75
CA LEU A 258 -13.82 17.38 6.84
C LEU A 258 -12.77 18.46 6.55
N GLU A 259 -12.29 18.54 5.31
CA GLU A 259 -11.32 19.58 4.92
C GLU A 259 -11.95 20.96 4.92
N LYS A 260 -13.19 21.06 4.43
CA LYS A 260 -13.96 22.30 4.43
C LYS A 260 -14.22 22.79 5.85
N ALA A 261 -14.66 21.92 6.75
CA ALA A 261 -14.84 22.24 8.16
C ALA A 261 -13.54 22.72 8.83
N ARG A 262 -12.39 22.11 8.52
CA ARG A 262 -11.08 22.55 9.02
C ARG A 262 -10.67 23.92 8.48
N LYS A 263 -10.97 24.21 7.21
CA LYS A 263 -10.69 25.53 6.61
C LYS A 263 -11.57 26.59 7.25
N GLU A 264 -12.86 26.31 7.44
CA GLU A 264 -13.80 27.21 8.12
C GLU A 264 -13.35 27.51 9.55
N LEU A 265 -12.97 26.48 10.33
CA LEU A 265 -12.41 26.69 11.67
C LEU A 265 -11.15 27.56 11.68
N LYS A 266 -10.21 27.34 10.76
CA LYS A 266 -9.01 28.18 10.64
C LYS A 266 -9.34 29.62 10.27
N MET A 267 -10.32 29.82 9.38
CA MET A 267 -10.77 31.15 8.97
C MET A 267 -11.43 31.88 10.14
N GLU A 268 -12.25 31.19 10.93
CA GLU A 268 -12.83 31.75 12.15
C GLU A 268 -11.78 32.07 13.21
N GLU A 269 -10.83 31.16 13.45
CA GLU A 269 -9.71 31.42 14.36
C GLU A 269 -8.92 32.64 13.91
N TRP A 270 -8.62 32.74 12.62
CA TRP A 270 -7.91 33.89 12.05
C TRP A 270 -8.71 35.19 12.20
N ALA A 271 -10.01 35.18 11.90
CA ALA A 271 -10.88 36.34 12.07
C ALA A 271 -11.00 36.79 13.53
N LYS A 272 -10.84 35.86 14.49
CA LYS A 272 -10.91 36.13 15.94
C LYS A 272 -9.54 36.47 16.55
N ARG A 273 -8.43 36.47 15.79
CA ARG A 273 -7.10 36.84 16.30
C ARG A 273 -7.01 38.35 16.53
N LEU A 274 -6.75 38.74 17.77
CA LEU A 274 -6.41 40.12 18.15
C LEU A 274 -4.92 40.43 17.94
N HIS A 275 -4.06 39.41 17.87
CA HIS A 275 -2.62 39.53 17.66
C HIS A 275 -2.11 38.44 16.69
N ASP A 276 -1.17 38.83 15.82
CA ASP A 276 -0.59 37.95 14.80
C ASP A 276 0.47 36.98 15.36
N ASP A 277 1.14 37.37 16.45
CA ASP A 277 2.17 36.57 17.09
C ASP A 277 1.56 35.48 17.97
N ASN A 278 1.95 34.22 17.74
CA ASN A 278 1.57 33.11 18.60
C ASN A 278 2.11 33.34 20.02
N PHE A 279 1.25 33.18 21.03
CA PHE A 279 1.68 33.23 22.42
C PHE A 279 2.60 32.03 22.74
N ILE A 280 3.91 32.29 22.91
CA ILE A 280 4.90 31.29 23.28
C ILE A 280 5.08 31.34 24.80
N SER A 281 4.57 30.33 25.52
CA SER A 281 4.62 30.29 26.99
C SER A 281 6.03 30.10 27.57
N ALA A 282 7.01 29.58 26.82
CA ALA A 282 8.39 29.44 27.28
C ALA A 282 9.38 29.36 26.10
N LYS A 283 10.49 30.10 26.19
CA LYS A 283 11.59 30.05 25.20
C LYS A 283 12.60 28.97 25.60
N ASN A 284 12.48 27.77 25.04
CA ASN A 284 13.47 26.70 25.23
C ASN A 284 14.65 26.90 24.26
N TYR A 285 15.70 27.59 24.71
CA TYR A 285 16.97 27.62 23.97
C TYR A 285 17.81 26.38 24.35
N PRO A 286 18.29 25.57 23.38
CA PRO A 286 19.17 24.44 23.68
C PRO A 286 20.53 24.95 24.16
N THR A 287 20.78 24.92 25.46
CA THR A 287 22.08 25.31 26.04
C THR A 287 23.06 24.15 25.89
N LYS A 288 24.23 24.41 25.30
CA LYS A 288 25.28 23.39 25.09
C LYS A 288 26.15 23.27 26.35
N TYR A 289 26.20 22.08 26.94
CA TYR A 289 26.98 21.83 28.16
C TYR A 289 28.49 22.02 27.94
N GLN A 290 29.16 22.74 28.85
CA GLN A 290 30.61 22.96 28.83
C GLN A 290 31.28 22.26 30.04
N PRO A 291 32.22 21.33 29.83
CA PRO A 291 32.89 20.61 30.92
C PRO A 291 34.04 21.42 31.55
N LEU A 292 34.27 21.23 32.85
CA LEU A 292 35.33 21.89 33.63
C LEU A 292 36.73 21.30 33.35
N LEU A 293 37.78 22.14 33.47
CA LEU A 293 39.17 21.89 33.06
C LEU A 293 39.87 20.64 33.63
N HIS A 294 39.33 20.00 34.68
CA HIS A 294 40.09 19.09 35.54
C HIS A 294 39.77 17.60 35.28
N THR A 295 38.95 17.27 34.26
CA THR A 295 38.53 15.90 33.95
C THR A 295 39.21 15.31 32.71
N LYS A 296 40.50 15.55 32.51
CA LYS A 296 41.29 14.88 31.46
C LYS A 296 42.20 13.83 32.09
N SER A 297 41.69 12.62 32.29
CA SER A 297 42.52 11.44 32.55
C SER A 297 42.88 10.75 31.23
N GLU A 298 44.03 10.07 31.19
CA GLU A 298 44.53 9.32 30.02
C GLU A 298 43.53 8.25 29.53
N TYR A 299 42.73 7.70 30.45
CA TYR A 299 41.67 6.72 30.16
C TYR A 299 40.31 7.34 29.75
N GLY A 300 40.23 8.66 29.59
CA GLY A 300 39.00 9.39 29.26
C GLY A 300 37.95 9.42 30.40
N HIS A 301 36.99 10.35 30.31
CA HIS A 301 35.88 10.41 31.26
C HIS A 301 34.96 9.20 31.06
N ARG A 302 34.83 8.33 32.06
CA ARG A 302 33.79 7.29 32.04
C ARG A 302 32.44 8.02 32.02
N PRO A 303 31.52 7.69 31.10
CA PRO A 303 30.25 8.39 30.98
C PRO A 303 29.40 8.07 32.22
N TYR A 304 29.53 8.92 33.23
CA TYR A 304 28.80 8.81 34.48
C TYR A 304 27.30 8.95 34.17
N GLY A 305 26.53 7.94 34.56
CA GLY A 305 25.10 7.85 34.26
C GLY A 305 24.72 7.06 33.00
N MET A 306 25.65 6.71 32.10
CA MET A 306 25.31 5.96 30.87
C MET A 306 25.74 4.50 30.86
N LYS A 307 26.75 4.09 31.65
CA LYS A 307 27.37 2.75 31.46
C LYS A 307 27.33 1.79 32.64
N TYR A 308 27.35 2.25 33.90
CA TYR A 308 27.60 1.36 35.04
C TYR A 308 26.58 1.37 36.19
N PHE A 309 25.59 2.27 36.17
CA PHE A 309 24.57 2.28 37.23
C PHE A 309 23.32 1.44 36.89
N ARG A 310 23.18 1.04 35.63
CA ARG A 310 22.17 0.08 35.16
C ARG A 310 22.83 -0.77 34.10
N GLU A 311 23.39 -1.90 34.51
CA GLU A 311 23.92 -2.88 33.58
C GLU A 311 22.75 -3.48 32.78
N THR A 312 22.58 -3.07 31.52
CA THR A 312 21.59 -3.63 30.60
C THR A 312 22.25 -4.73 29.78
N ASN A 313 22.27 -5.94 30.32
CA ASN A 313 22.84 -7.09 29.65
C ASN A 313 21.87 -7.58 28.55
N HIS A 314 22.03 -7.08 27.32
CA HIS A 314 21.08 -7.24 26.22
C HIS A 314 20.81 -8.68 25.76
N LYS A 315 21.68 -9.64 26.15
CA LYS A 315 21.51 -11.07 25.85
C LYS A 315 20.42 -11.76 26.69
N LEU A 316 20.01 -11.13 27.79
CA LEU A 316 18.96 -11.64 28.69
C LEU A 316 17.57 -11.05 28.35
N PHE A 317 17.49 -10.10 27.41
CA PHE A 317 16.22 -9.52 26.99
C PHE A 317 15.55 -10.39 25.93
N ILE A 318 14.27 -10.69 26.15
CA ILE A 318 13.44 -11.49 25.24
C ILE A 318 13.04 -10.66 23.98
N SER A 319 13.22 -9.33 24.00
CA SER A 319 12.92 -8.39 22.91
C SER A 319 13.65 -7.04 23.10
N ASP A 320 14.12 -6.43 22.01
CA ASP A 320 14.83 -5.13 21.93
C ASP A 320 13.92 -3.88 22.10
N LYS A 321 12.78 -3.98 22.80
CA LYS A 321 11.86 -2.84 22.95
C LYS A 321 11.75 -2.41 24.39
N ASP A 322 11.96 -1.11 24.63
CA ASP A 322 11.71 -0.47 25.93
C ASP A 322 10.21 -0.49 26.27
N PHE A 323 9.90 -0.69 27.56
CA PHE A 323 8.54 -0.56 28.09
C PHE A 323 8.10 0.91 28.02
N LYS A 324 7.05 1.20 27.23
CA LYS A 324 6.40 2.52 27.27
C LYS A 324 5.25 2.52 28.27
N SER A 325 5.37 3.33 29.32
CA SER A 325 4.29 3.66 30.25
C SER A 325 3.25 4.54 29.56
N CYS A 326 2.01 4.11 29.55
CA CYS A 326 0.89 4.86 28.98
C CYS A 326 0.40 5.90 29.99
N ILE A 327 0.96 7.12 29.97
CA ILE A 327 0.27 8.30 30.51
C ILE A 327 0.39 9.42 29.50
N SER A 328 -0.77 9.76 28.96
CA SER A 328 -1.04 10.96 28.16
C SER A 328 -0.68 12.20 28.95
N ASN A 329 0.11 13.10 28.36
CA ASN A 329 -0.14 14.53 28.54
C ASN A 329 0.23 15.29 27.29
N SER A 330 -0.81 15.96 26.79
CA SER A 330 -0.78 17.07 25.86
C SER A 330 0.21 18.14 26.33
N SER A 331 1.15 18.50 25.47
CA SER A 331 1.77 19.82 25.50
C SER A 331 2.34 20.11 24.12
N TYR A 332 1.56 20.91 23.40
CA TYR A 332 1.92 21.84 22.35
C TYR A 332 3.42 22.13 22.17
N ALA A 333 3.89 21.93 20.95
CA ALA A 333 4.69 22.89 20.20
C ALA A 333 4.33 22.78 18.72
#